data_AF-A0A6N8X1M2-F1
#
_entry.id   AF-A0A6N8X1M2-F1
#
_cell.length_a   1.000
_cell.length_b   1.000
_cell.length_c   1.000
_cell.angle_alpha   90.00
_cell.angle_beta   90.00
_cell.angle_gamma   90.00
#
_symmetry.space_group_name_H-M   'P 1'
#
loop_
_entity.id
_entity.type
_entity.pdbx_description
1 polymer ?
#
loop_
_entity_poly.entity_id
_entity_poly.type
_entity_poly.pdbx_seq_one_letter_code
_entity_poly.pdbx_strand_id
1 'polypeptide(L)' 'MITYKTGDILSETAEALVNTVNCVGVMGRGVALQFKRAFPDNFQAYAARCKRDQMRSGTVFVFETGTVAPPHLGE' A
#
# COMPACT_ATOMS: atom_id res chain seq x y z
N MET A 1 -15.87 15.48 2.74
CA MET A 1 -16.22 15.66 1.30
C MET A 1 -15.67 14.46 0.54
N ILE A 2 -16.39 13.92 -0.43
CA ILE A 2 -15.91 12.81 -1.28
C ILE A 2 -15.71 13.38 -2.68
N THR A 3 -14.53 13.15 -3.25
CA THR A 3 -14.16 13.61 -4.60
C THR A 3 -13.74 12.43 -5.46
N TYR A 4 -14.36 12.28 -6.62
CA TYR A 4 -13.93 11.31 -7.62
C TYR A 4 -12.82 11.94 -8.47
N LYS A 5 -11.69 11.25 -8.60
CA LYS A 5 -10.53 11.67 -9.40
C LYS A 5 -10.14 10.56 -10.37
N THR A 6 -9.56 10.95 -11.50
CA THR A 6 -8.94 10.04 -12.47
C THR A 6 -7.45 10.36 -12.54
N GLY A 7 -6.59 9.35 -12.45
CA GLY A 7 -5.14 9.50 -12.44
C GLY A 7 -4.44 8.29 -11.82
N ASP A 8 -3.19 8.49 -11.41
CA ASP A 8 -2.41 7.48 -10.68
C ASP A 8 -2.50 7.72 -9.16
N ILE A 9 -2.97 6.71 -8.43
CA ILE A 9 -3.10 6.76 -6.97
C ILE A 9 -1.74 6.93 -6.27
N LEU A 10 -0.64 6.47 -6.87
CA LEU A 10 0.70 6.58 -6.28
C LEU A 10 1.23 8.02 -6.31
N SER A 11 0.71 8.85 -7.22
CA SER A 11 1.02 10.29 -7.33
C SER A 11 0.16 11.18 -6.42
N GLU A 12 -0.74 10.60 -5.62
CA GLU A 12 -1.64 11.39 -4.79
C GLU A 12 -0.95 11.91 -3.52
N THR A 13 -1.09 13.21 -3.27
CA THR A 13 -0.50 13.92 -2.12
C THR A 13 -1.24 13.71 -0.78
N ALA A 14 -2.10 12.69 -0.71
CA ALA A 14 -2.84 12.35 0.49
C ALA A 14 -1.92 11.76 1.56
N GLU A 15 -2.29 11.94 2.83
CA GLU A 15 -1.55 11.42 3.99
C GLU A 15 -1.45 9.88 3.99
N ALA A 16 -2.49 9.19 3.49
CA ALA A 16 -2.54 7.74 3.41
C ALA A 16 -3.05 7.28 2.04
N LEU A 17 -2.39 6.25 1.50
CA LEU A 17 -2.81 5.55 0.29
C LEU A 17 -3.35 4.17 0.64
N VAL A 18 -4.49 3.79 0.06
CA VAL A 18 -5.12 2.50 0.32
C VAL A 18 -4.75 1.52 -0.79
N ASN A 19 -4.04 0.45 -0.43
CA ASN A 19 -3.73 -0.66 -1.32
C ASN A 19 -4.74 -1.80 -1.14
N THR A 20 -5.27 -2.33 -2.24
CA THR A 20 -6.10 -3.55 -2.20
C THR A 20 -5.21 -4.79 -2.27
N VAL A 21 -5.38 -5.70 -1.31
CA VAL A 21 -4.50 -6.86 -1.13
C VAL A 21 -5.31 -8.14 -0.91
N ASN A 22 -4.64 -9.29 -0.96
CA ASN A 22 -5.18 -10.57 -0.49
C ASN A 22 -4.68 -10.88 0.93
N CYS A 23 -4.93 -12.10 1.41
CA CYS A 23 -4.45 -12.56 2.73
C CYS A 23 -3.29 -13.57 2.62
N VAL A 24 -2.83 -13.90 1.41
CA VAL A 24 -1.82 -14.94 1.16
C VAL A 24 -0.44 -14.39 0.80
N GLY A 25 -0.21 -13.09 0.98
CA GLY A 25 1.11 -12.49 0.85
C GLY A 25 1.58 -12.20 -0.59
N VAL A 26 0.67 -12.20 -1.58
CA VAL A 26 1.03 -12.00 -2.99
C VAL A 26 0.57 -10.63 -3.50
N MET A 27 1.49 -9.84 -4.06
CA MET A 27 1.19 -8.60 -4.79
C MET A 27 1.68 -8.71 -6.24
N GLY A 28 0.97 -9.51 -7.05
CA GLY A 28 1.45 -9.97 -8.36
C GLY A 28 0.91 -9.25 -9.59
N ARG A 29 -0.15 -8.43 -9.45
CA ARG A 29 -0.77 -7.72 -10.58
C ARG A 29 -1.52 -6.46 -10.13
N GLY A 30 -1.96 -5.65 -11.09
CA GLY A 30 -2.80 -4.47 -10.86
C GLY A 30 -2.15 -3.48 -9.90
N VAL A 31 -2.98 -2.77 -9.12
CA VAL A 31 -2.53 -1.76 -8.16
C VAL A 31 -1.56 -2.34 -7.11
N ALA A 32 -1.81 -3.56 -6.63
CA ALA A 32 -0.94 -4.20 -5.64
C ALA A 32 0.50 -4.37 -6.13
N LEU A 33 0.70 -4.74 -7.40
CA LEU A 33 2.04 -4.84 -8.00
C LEU A 33 2.74 -3.48 -8.08
N GLN A 34 2.00 -2.41 -8.37
CA GLN A 34 2.55 -1.06 -8.40
C GLN A 34 2.97 -0.62 -6.99
N PHE A 35 2.15 -0.87 -5.97
CA PHE A 35 2.51 -0.65 -4.56
C PHE A 35 3.72 -1.47 -4.12
N LYS A 36 3.85 -2.74 -4.55
CA LYS A 36 5.03 -3.56 -4.25
C LYS A 36 6.32 -2.95 -4.81
N ARG A 37 6.25 -2.33 -5.99
CA ARG A 37 7.40 -1.67 -6.63
C ARG A 37 7.72 -0.32 -5.96
N ALA A 38 6.70 0.48 -5.65
CA ALA A 38 6.88 1.80 -5.04
C ALA A 38 7.23 1.73 -3.54
N PHE A 39 6.71 0.72 -2.82
CA PHE A 39 6.87 0.57 -1.38
C PHE A 39 7.33 -0.86 -1.03
N PRO A 40 8.58 -1.23 -1.34
CA PRO A 40 9.08 -2.58 -1.12
C PRO A 40 9.05 -2.99 0.36
N ASP A 41 9.34 -2.07 1.30
CA ASP A 41 9.34 -2.35 2.74
C ASP A 41 7.93 -2.64 3.27
N ASN A 42 6.93 -1.90 2.79
CA ASN A 42 5.51 -2.20 3.04
C ASN A 42 5.16 -3.62 2.58
N PHE A 43 5.61 -4.02 1.38
CA PHE A 43 5.38 -5.37 0.89
C PHE A 43 6.03 -6.44 1.78
N GLN A 44 7.26 -6.24 2.24
CA GLN A 44 7.94 -7.19 3.14
C GLN A 44 7.19 -7.34 4.46
N ALA A 45 6.78 -6.22 5.07
CA ALA A 45 6.01 -6.23 6.31
C ALA A 45 4.64 -6.91 6.15
N TYR A 46 3.93 -6.62 5.05
CA TYR A 46 2.68 -7.28 4.68
C TYR A 46 2.86 -8.80 4.49
N ALA A 47 3.85 -9.23 3.70
CA ALA A 47 4.09 -10.64 3.41
C ALA A 47 4.46 -11.42 4.69
N ALA A 48 5.24 -10.81 5.59
CA ALA A 48 5.56 -11.38 6.90
C ALA A 48 4.33 -11.49 7.81
N ARG A 49 3.36 -10.57 7.72
CA ARG A 49 2.07 -10.71 8.42
C ARG A 49 1.21 -11.83 7.84
N CYS A 50 1.11 -11.93 6.51
CA CYS A 50 0.41 -13.04 5.86
C CYS A 50 1.00 -14.40 6.25
N LYS A 51 2.34 -14.53 6.28
CA LYS A 51 3.02 -15.76 6.70
C LYS A 51 2.73 -16.16 8.16
N ARG A 52 2.32 -15.20 9.00
CA ARG A 52 1.95 -15.42 10.40
C ARG A 52 0.43 -15.57 10.59
N ASP A 53 -0.34 -15.72 9.51
CA ASP A 53 -1.81 -15.79 9.52
C ASP A 53 -2.49 -14.60 10.22
N GLN A 54 -1.84 -13.44 10.21
CA GLN A 54 -2.34 -12.22 10.86
C GLN A 54 -3.20 -11.36 9.94
N MET A 55 -3.36 -11.76 8.67
CA MET A 55 -4.20 -11.08 7.69
C MET A 55 -5.45 -11.90 7.42
N ARG A 56 -6.61 -11.26 7.56
CA ARG A 56 -7.93 -11.79 7.22
C ARG A 56 -8.80 -10.67 6.64
N SER A 57 -9.83 -11.02 5.87
CA SER A 57 -10.80 -10.05 5.36
C SER A 57 -11.34 -9.16 6.48
N GLY A 58 -11.43 -7.86 6.23
CA GLY A 58 -11.78 -6.85 7.24
C GLY A 58 -10.63 -6.35 8.10
N THR A 59 -9.41 -6.91 7.96
CA THR A 59 -8.21 -6.41 8.64
C THR A 59 -7.57 -5.32 7.81
N VAL A 60 -7.38 -4.14 8.40
CA VAL A 60 -6.54 -3.09 7.82
C VAL A 60 -5.13 -3.23 8.37
N PHE A 61 -4.16 -3.42 7.47
CA PHE A 61 -2.74 -3.35 7.81
C PHE A 61 -2.22 -1.97 7.41
N VAL A 62 -1.79 -1.19 8.42
CA VAL A 62 -1.17 0.12 8.23
C VAL A 62 0.35 -0.04 8.27
N PHE A 63 1.05 0.61 7.35
CA PHE A 63 2.49 0.68 7.29
C PHE A 63 2.91 2.15 7.18
N GLU A 64 3.75 2.60 8.10
CA GLU A 64 4.29 3.96 8.09
C GLU A 64 5.49 4.03 7.14
N THR A 65 5.48 4.98 6.20
CA THR A 65 6.55 5.15 5.22
C THR A 65 7.80 5.83 5.80
N GLY A 66 7.71 6.39 7.01
CA GLY A 66 8.80 7.12 7.66
C GLY A 66 9.14 8.46 6.99
N THR A 67 8.33 8.91 6.03
CA THR A 67 8.52 10.19 5.31
C THR A 67 7.59 11.25 5.87
N VAL A 68 8.15 12.43 6.19
CA VAL A 68 7.37 13.62 6.61
C VAL A 68 6.68 14.28 5.41
N ALA A 69 7.15 14.01 4.19
CA ALA A 69 6.58 14.46 2.93
C ALA A 69 5.82 13.31 2.21
N PRO A 70 4.88 13.64 1.30
CA PRO A 70 4.23 12.63 0.46
C PRO A 70 5.30 11.79 -0.26
N PRO A 71 5.14 10.46 -0.34
CA PRO A 71 6.21 9.55 -0.72
C PRO A 71 6.80 9.72 -2.14
N HIS A 72 6.20 10.55 -3.00
CA HIS A 72 6.62 10.83 -4.38
C HIS A 72 7.20 12.26 -4.55
N LEU A 73 7.48 12.97 -3.46
CA LEU A 73 8.10 14.30 -3.45
C LEU A 73 9.60 14.25 -3.09
N GLY A 74 10.27 13.19 -3.53
CA GLY A 74 11.73 13.09 -3.63
C GLY A 74 12.09 12.97 -5.10
N GLU A 75 12.84 13.96 -5.58
CA GLU A 75 13.36 14.22 -6.95
C GLU A 75 13.28 13.11 -8.01
#